data_AF-A0A939C277-F1
#
_entry.id   AF-A0A939C277-F1
#
_cell.length_a   1.000
_cell.length_b   1.000
_cell.length_c   1.000
_cell.angle_alpha   90.00
_cell.angle_beta   90.00
_cell.angle_gamma   90.00
#
_symmetry.space_group_name_H-M   'P 1'
#
loop_
_entity.id
_entity.type
_entity.pdbx_description
1 polymer ?
#
loop_
_entity_poly.entity_id
_entity_poly.type
_entity_poly.pdbx_seq_one_letter_code
_entity_poly.pdbx_strand_id
1 'polypeptide(L)'
;MAMSGTPHQTNRLTVPGAANAAIPLVTEPDVDRSASMGSLVKQATEHMSTLVRSEIELAKMEVTASVKSGVRGGIFFGLAAAIGVFSLFFFFFMIGEILAIWLPRSLAFAIVFIVMVLAAGALAFLGWRKVKQIKKPEQTIASLTETASTLKYAATHTPETATQGAVQPTTLPRR
;
A
#
# COMPACT_ATOMS: atom_id res chain seq x y z
N MET A 1 53.32 70.55 11.01
CA MET A 1 53.33 69.12 11.37
C MET A 1 51.88 68.64 11.29
N ALA A 2 51.47 68.13 10.11
CA ALA A 2 50.07 67.92 9.74
C ALA A 2 49.78 66.43 9.54
N MET A 3 48.60 66.01 10.03
CA MET A 3 48.00 64.67 9.93
C MET A 3 47.64 64.28 8.49
N SER A 4 47.78 63.00 8.16
CA SER A 4 46.88 62.34 7.20
C SER A 4 46.75 60.85 7.54
N GLY A 5 45.67 60.49 8.22
CA GLY A 5 45.23 59.11 8.34
C GLY A 5 44.66 58.63 7.01
N THR A 6 45.09 57.47 6.54
CA THR A 6 44.51 56.80 5.37
C THR A 6 43.22 56.06 5.79
N PRO A 7 42.07 56.29 5.15
CA PRO A 7 40.81 55.65 5.52
C PRO A 7 40.77 54.17 5.12
N HIS A 8 40.18 53.35 5.99
CA HIS A 8 39.82 51.97 5.71
C HIS A 8 38.81 51.89 4.55
N GLN A 9 39.15 51.12 3.52
CA GLN A 9 38.29 50.83 2.39
C GLN A 9 37.28 49.74 2.80
N THR A 10 36.03 50.13 3.10
CA THR A 10 34.94 49.18 3.36
C THR A 10 34.39 48.67 2.02
N ASN A 11 34.69 47.42 1.70
CA ASN A 11 34.20 46.73 0.50
C ASN A 11 32.66 46.62 0.54
N ARG A 12 31.96 47.44 -0.24
CA ARG A 12 30.51 47.33 -0.47
C ARG A 12 30.25 46.34 -1.60
N LEU A 13 29.85 45.11 -1.26
CA LEU A 13 29.19 44.22 -2.22
C LEU A 13 27.76 44.71 -2.44
N THR A 14 27.54 45.45 -3.51
CA THR A 14 26.20 45.69 -4.06
C THR A 14 25.86 44.50 -4.95
N VAL A 15 24.97 43.61 -4.49
CA VAL A 15 24.39 42.53 -5.33
C VAL A 15 23.17 43.10 -6.06
N PRO A 16 23.22 43.32 -7.38
CA PRO A 16 22.07 43.79 -8.15
C PRO A 16 21.10 42.62 -8.36
N GLY A 17 19.87 42.75 -7.87
CA GLY A 17 18.79 41.78 -8.17
C GLY A 17 17.92 41.32 -7.00
N ALA A 18 18.20 41.74 -5.76
CA ALA A 18 17.47 41.27 -4.57
C ALA A 18 16.16 42.04 -4.27
N ALA A 19 15.54 42.72 -5.25
CA ALA A 19 14.36 43.55 -4.98
C ALA A 19 13.04 42.78 -4.86
N ASN A 20 12.96 41.54 -5.37
CA ASN A 20 11.66 40.85 -5.54
C ASN A 20 11.59 39.42 -4.97
N ALA A 21 12.64 38.94 -4.28
CA ALA A 21 12.60 37.64 -3.60
C ALA A 21 12.06 37.82 -2.17
N ALA A 22 10.82 38.30 -2.05
CA ALA A 22 10.11 38.24 -0.78
C ALA A 22 9.75 36.78 -0.53
N ILE A 23 10.62 36.08 0.21
CA ILE A 23 10.32 34.79 0.81
C ILE A 23 9.05 35.01 1.64
N PRO A 24 7.91 34.34 1.35
CA PRO A 24 6.75 34.45 2.20
C PRO A 24 7.16 33.90 3.56
N LEU A 25 7.27 34.79 4.54
CA LEU A 25 7.41 34.41 5.94
C LEU A 25 6.15 33.63 6.28
N VAL A 26 6.24 32.31 6.25
CA VAL A 26 5.26 31.46 6.92
C VAL A 26 5.27 31.92 8.36
N THR A 27 4.19 32.59 8.77
CA THR A 27 3.94 32.91 10.18
C THR A 27 4.01 31.58 10.92
N GLU A 28 5.08 31.37 11.67
CA GLU A 28 5.15 30.28 12.63
C GLU A 28 3.93 30.41 13.55
N PRO A 29 3.22 29.31 13.83
CA PRO A 29 2.07 29.36 14.72
C PRO A 29 2.52 30.02 16.03
N ASP A 30 1.87 31.12 16.40
CA ASP A 30 2.11 31.81 17.66
C ASP A 30 1.83 30.81 18.78
N VAL A 31 2.89 30.26 19.37
CA VAL A 31 2.78 29.39 20.52
C VAL A 31 2.36 30.29 21.67
N ASP A 32 1.05 30.39 21.84
CA ASP A 32 0.43 31.14 22.93
C ASP A 32 1.00 30.61 24.25
N ARG A 33 1.94 31.34 24.84
CA ARG A 33 2.61 30.96 26.09
C ARG A 33 1.67 31.05 27.30
N SER A 34 0.45 31.56 27.11
CA SER A 34 -0.66 31.53 28.05
C SER A 34 -1.56 30.29 27.87
N ALA A 35 -1.33 29.46 26.85
CA ALA A 35 -2.10 28.25 26.62
C ALA A 35 -1.96 27.29 27.81
N SER A 36 -3.10 26.93 28.40
CA SER A 36 -3.15 25.89 29.43
C SER A 36 -2.51 24.58 28.92
N MET A 37 -1.99 23.75 29.83
CA MET A 37 -1.44 22.44 29.48
C MET A 37 -2.45 21.57 28.69
N GLY A 38 -3.76 21.76 28.94
CA GLY A 38 -4.83 21.10 28.19
C GLY A 38 -4.95 21.55 26.72
N SER A 39 -4.71 22.83 26.43
CA SER A 39 -4.75 23.35 25.05
C SER A 39 -3.53 22.91 24.22
N LEU A 40 -2.36 22.74 24.85
CA LEU A 40 -1.16 22.22 24.19
C LEU A 40 -1.31 20.74 23.81
N VAL A 41 -1.84 19.92 24.73
CA VAL A 41 -2.14 18.50 24.45
C VAL A 41 -3.21 18.38 23.36
N LYS A 42 -4.24 19.23 23.39
CA LYS A 42 -5.27 19.27 22.34
C LYS A 42 -4.64 19.56 20.97
N GLN A 43 -3.85 20.63 20.85
CA GLN A 43 -3.17 20.97 19.58
C GLN A 43 -2.22 19.86 19.12
N ALA A 44 -1.37 19.31 19.99
CA ALA A 44 -0.47 18.22 19.63
C ALA A 44 -1.23 16.98 19.11
N THR A 45 -2.37 16.65 19.72
CA THR A 45 -3.23 15.54 19.29
C THR A 45 -3.90 15.83 17.95
N GLU A 46 -4.29 17.07 17.70
CA GLU A 46 -4.90 17.53 16.45
C GLU A 46 -3.89 17.49 15.28
N HIS A 47 -2.64 17.87 15.53
CA HIS A 47 -1.54 17.76 14.56
C HIS A 47 -1.18 16.30 14.28
N MET A 48 -1.07 15.45 15.31
CA MET A 48 -0.84 14.01 15.14
C MET A 48 -1.95 13.36 14.33
N SER A 49 -3.21 13.73 14.60
CA SER A 49 -4.37 13.23 13.84
C SER A 49 -4.31 13.64 12.37
N THR A 50 -3.82 14.84 12.08
CA THR A 50 -3.63 15.34 10.72
C THR A 50 -2.55 14.55 9.97
N LEU A 51 -1.40 14.27 10.60
CA LEU A 51 -0.34 13.44 9.99
C LEU A 51 -0.81 12.01 9.70
N VAL A 52 -1.46 11.36 10.68
CA VAL A 52 -1.97 10.00 10.52
C VAL A 52 -3.00 9.96 9.39
N ARG A 53 -3.88 10.98 9.33
CA ARG A 53 -4.87 11.09 8.26
C ARG A 53 -4.21 11.25 6.89
N SER A 54 -3.17 12.07 6.77
CA SER A 54 -2.44 12.25 5.50
C SER A 54 -1.73 10.98 5.04
N GLU A 55 -1.14 10.22 5.97
CA GLU A 55 -0.48 8.95 5.65
C GLU A 55 -1.50 7.91 5.15
N ILE A 56 -2.66 7.85 5.81
CA ILE A 56 -3.77 6.98 5.38
C ILE A 56 -4.32 7.41 4.02
N GLU A 57 -4.46 8.70 3.77
CA GLU A 57 -4.94 9.21 2.48
C GLU A 57 -3.97 8.89 1.35
N LEU A 58 -2.67 9.02 1.59
CA LEU A 58 -1.64 8.63 0.63
C LEU A 58 -1.67 7.12 0.36
N ALA A 59 -1.67 6.30 1.41
CA ALA A 59 -1.75 4.84 1.28
C ALA A 59 -3.05 4.42 0.55
N LYS A 60 -4.16 5.08 0.85
CA LYS A 60 -5.44 4.85 0.16
C LYS A 60 -5.34 5.20 -1.32
N MET A 61 -4.66 6.29 -1.70
CA MET A 61 -4.44 6.65 -3.09
C MET A 61 -3.59 5.62 -3.82
N GLU A 62 -2.49 5.15 -3.22
CA GLU A 62 -1.62 4.14 -3.82
C GLU A 62 -2.33 2.80 -4.00
N VAL A 63 -3.06 2.34 -2.98
CA VAL A 63 -3.87 1.12 -3.07
C VAL A 63 -4.97 1.27 -4.12
N THR A 64 -5.67 2.41 -4.15
CA THR A 64 -6.73 2.65 -5.14
C THR A 64 -6.17 2.72 -6.57
N ALA A 65 -5.01 3.34 -6.77
CA ALA A 65 -4.32 3.39 -8.05
C ALA A 65 -3.88 1.98 -8.51
N SER A 66 -3.40 1.16 -7.59
CA SER A 66 -3.03 -0.24 -7.82
C SER A 66 -4.24 -1.09 -8.21
N VAL A 67 -5.34 -0.97 -7.47
CA VAL A 67 -6.60 -1.66 -7.77
C VAL A 67 -7.15 -1.23 -9.14
N LYS A 68 -7.19 0.08 -9.42
CA LYS A 68 -7.69 0.60 -10.70
C LYS A 68 -6.86 0.12 -11.88
N SER A 69 -5.54 0.09 -11.73
CA SER A 69 -4.62 -0.44 -12.74
C SER A 69 -4.81 -1.94 -12.93
N GLY A 70 -4.98 -2.69 -11.84
CA GLY A 70 -5.30 -4.12 -11.87
C GLY A 70 -6.62 -4.42 -12.56
N VAL A 71 -7.68 -3.65 -12.28
CA VAL A 71 -8.99 -3.78 -12.95
C VAL A 71 -8.87 -3.48 -14.44
N ARG A 72 -8.21 -2.38 -14.81
CA ARG A 72 -8.02 -2.01 -16.22
C ARG A 72 -7.23 -3.08 -16.98
N GLY A 73 -6.16 -3.61 -16.38
CA GLY A 73 -5.41 -4.75 -16.94
C GLY A 73 -6.27 -6.02 -17.03
N GLY A 74 -7.08 -6.28 -15.99
CA GLY A 74 -8.01 -7.39 -15.92
C GLY A 74 -9.07 -7.38 -17.01
N ILE A 75 -9.54 -6.21 -17.47
CA ILE A 75 -10.47 -6.08 -18.60
C ILE A 75 -9.83 -6.63 -19.88
N PHE A 76 -8.59 -6.21 -20.20
CA PHE A 76 -7.89 -6.71 -21.39
C PHE A 76 -7.59 -8.20 -21.28
N PHE A 77 -7.18 -8.67 -20.10
CA PHE A 77 -6.95 -10.10 -19.89
C PHE A 77 -8.23 -10.92 -20.01
N GLY A 78 -9.35 -10.40 -19.49
CA GLY A 78 -10.67 -11.01 -19.63
C GLY A 78 -11.14 -11.06 -21.08
N LEU A 79 -10.97 -9.98 -21.85
CA LEU A 79 -11.24 -9.93 -23.28
C LEU A 79 -10.36 -10.91 -24.06
N ALA A 80 -9.06 -10.94 -23.79
CA ALA A 80 -8.12 -11.86 -24.43
C ALA A 80 -8.48 -13.32 -24.11
N ALA A 81 -8.84 -13.63 -22.86
CA ALA A 81 -9.30 -14.96 -22.47
C ALA A 81 -10.61 -15.34 -23.19
N ALA A 82 -11.58 -14.43 -23.26
CA ALA A 82 -12.83 -14.66 -23.99
C ALA A 82 -12.58 -14.93 -25.47
N ILE A 83 -11.80 -14.08 -26.14
CA ILE A 83 -11.40 -14.26 -27.55
C ILE A 83 -10.66 -15.59 -27.72
N GLY A 84 -9.72 -15.92 -26.84
CA GLY A 84 -8.98 -17.19 -26.87
C GLY A 84 -9.90 -18.41 -26.78
N VAL A 85 -10.86 -18.41 -25.84
CA VAL A 85 -11.83 -19.50 -25.67
C VAL A 85 -12.73 -19.64 -26.90
N PHE A 86 -13.28 -18.54 -27.42
CA PHE A 86 -14.08 -18.59 -28.65
C PHE A 86 -13.24 -19.01 -29.87
N SER A 87 -11.98 -18.59 -29.96
CA SER A 87 -11.07 -18.97 -31.05
C SER A 87 -10.77 -20.46 -31.04
N LEU A 88 -10.67 -21.09 -29.87
CA LEU A 88 -10.47 -22.55 -29.77
C LEU A 88 -11.61 -23.32 -30.44
N PHE A 89 -12.86 -22.88 -30.30
CA PHE A 89 -13.99 -23.50 -30.99
C PHE A 89 -13.80 -23.45 -32.52
N PHE A 90 -13.49 -22.27 -33.08
CA PHE A 90 -13.23 -22.12 -34.52
C PHE A 90 -11.99 -22.88 -34.99
N PHE A 91 -10.94 -22.94 -34.16
CA PHE A 91 -9.72 -23.68 -34.45
C PHE A 91 -9.99 -25.18 -34.60
N PHE A 92 -10.71 -25.80 -33.65
CA PHE A 92 -11.08 -27.20 -33.75
C PHE A 92 -12.09 -27.48 -34.87
N PHE A 93 -13.02 -26.54 -35.11
CA PHE A 93 -13.93 -26.62 -36.26
C PHE A 93 -13.15 -26.62 -37.58
N MET A 94 -12.18 -25.71 -37.74
CA MET A 94 -11.29 -25.65 -38.90
C MET A 94 -10.52 -26.96 -39.08
N ILE A 95 -9.96 -27.53 -38.00
CA ILE A 95 -9.30 -28.84 -38.05
C ILE A 95 -10.29 -29.90 -38.55
N GLY A 96 -11.51 -29.94 -38.01
CA GLY A 96 -12.56 -30.87 -38.44
C GLY A 96 -12.87 -30.76 -39.94
N GLU A 97 -13.02 -29.56 -40.47
CA GLU A 97 -13.22 -29.33 -41.91
C GLU A 97 -12.01 -29.76 -42.75
N ILE A 98 -10.78 -29.49 -42.30
CA ILE A 98 -9.57 -29.93 -43.01
C ILE A 98 -9.50 -31.47 -43.05
N LEU A 99 -9.81 -32.16 -41.96
CA LEU A 99 -9.86 -33.63 -41.95
C LEU A 99 -10.99 -34.16 -42.84
N ALA A 100 -12.12 -33.45 -42.93
CA ALA A 100 -13.26 -33.84 -43.76
C ALA A 100 -12.97 -33.80 -45.27
N ILE A 101 -11.81 -33.26 -45.71
CA ILE A 101 -11.32 -33.37 -47.09
C ILE A 101 -10.97 -34.85 -47.42
N TRP A 102 -10.47 -35.60 -46.45
CA TRP A 102 -9.95 -36.96 -46.63
C TRP A 102 -10.85 -38.03 -46.02
N LEU A 103 -11.68 -37.67 -45.04
CA LEU A 103 -12.54 -38.58 -44.28
C LEU A 103 -14.02 -38.19 -44.39
N PRO A 104 -14.96 -39.13 -44.16
CA PRO A 104 -16.35 -38.77 -43.92
C PRO A 104 -16.45 -37.74 -42.80
N ARG A 105 -17.25 -36.70 -43.01
CA ARG A 105 -17.41 -35.56 -42.09
C ARG A 105 -17.69 -36.01 -40.64
N SER A 106 -18.54 -37.02 -40.46
CA SER A 106 -18.82 -37.58 -39.13
C SER A 106 -17.59 -38.16 -38.43
N LEU A 107 -16.74 -38.88 -39.16
CA LEU A 107 -15.52 -39.49 -38.62
C LEU A 107 -14.46 -38.43 -38.29
N ALA A 108 -14.32 -37.40 -39.13
CA ALA A 108 -13.42 -36.28 -38.90
C ALA A 108 -13.74 -35.55 -37.59
N PHE A 109 -15.01 -35.17 -37.39
CA PHE A 109 -15.44 -34.53 -36.16
C PHE A 109 -15.39 -35.46 -34.93
N ALA A 110 -15.58 -36.77 -35.09
CA ALA A 110 -15.40 -37.74 -34.00
C ALA A 110 -13.93 -37.79 -33.51
N ILE A 111 -12.96 -37.75 -34.43
CA ILE A 111 -11.53 -37.70 -34.09
C ILE A 111 -11.22 -36.40 -33.33
N VAL A 112 -11.68 -35.26 -33.85
CA VAL A 112 -11.48 -33.96 -33.19
C VAL A 112 -12.09 -33.95 -31.78
N PHE A 113 -13.30 -34.51 -31.62
CA PHE A 113 -13.96 -34.63 -30.32
C PHE A 113 -13.12 -35.43 -29.32
N ILE A 114 -12.57 -36.59 -29.72
CA ILE A 114 -11.71 -37.40 -28.85
C ILE A 114 -10.46 -36.60 -28.44
N VAL A 115 -9.83 -35.90 -29.39
CA VAL A 115 -8.67 -35.05 -29.10
C VAL A 115 -9.03 -33.94 -28.10
N MET A 116 -10.19 -33.31 -28.23
CA MET A 116 -10.67 -32.30 -27.29
C MET A 116 -10.90 -32.87 -25.88
N VAL A 117 -11.51 -34.05 -25.76
CA VAL A 117 -11.72 -34.72 -24.48
C VAL A 117 -10.39 -35.05 -23.80
N LEU A 118 -9.41 -35.55 -24.55
CA LEU A 118 -8.07 -35.84 -24.03
C LEU A 118 -7.34 -34.57 -23.59
N ALA A 119 -7.38 -33.51 -24.40
CA ALA A 119 -6.80 -32.23 -24.06
C ALA A 119 -7.44 -31.60 -22.81
N ALA A 120 -8.77 -31.63 -22.72
CA ALA A 120 -9.52 -31.14 -21.56
C ALA A 120 -9.19 -31.96 -20.31
N GLY A 121 -9.13 -33.28 -20.41
CA GLY A 121 -8.73 -34.17 -19.32
C GLY A 121 -7.31 -33.88 -18.83
N ALA A 122 -6.36 -33.68 -19.75
CA ALA A 122 -4.98 -33.33 -19.41
C ALA A 122 -4.88 -31.97 -18.70
N LEU A 123 -5.55 -30.94 -19.22
CA LEU A 123 -5.59 -29.61 -18.59
C LEU A 123 -6.27 -29.64 -17.21
N ALA A 124 -7.39 -30.36 -17.07
CA ALA A 124 -8.07 -30.54 -15.80
C ALA A 124 -7.16 -31.26 -14.78
N PHE A 125 -6.44 -32.29 -15.20
CA PHE A 125 -5.49 -32.99 -14.35
C PHE A 125 -4.33 -32.09 -13.90
N LEU A 126 -3.75 -31.32 -14.84
CA LEU A 126 -2.67 -30.38 -14.53
C LEU A 126 -3.14 -29.26 -13.58
N GLY A 127 -4.34 -28.72 -13.83
CA GLY A 127 -4.98 -27.73 -12.98
C GLY A 127 -5.24 -28.27 -11.57
N TRP A 128 -5.79 -29.48 -11.46
CA TRP A 128 -6.01 -30.13 -10.17
C TRP A 128 -4.72 -30.35 -9.39
N ARG A 129 -3.64 -30.77 -10.08
CA ARG A 129 -2.32 -30.92 -9.46
C ARG A 129 -1.78 -29.60 -8.95
N LYS A 130 -1.96 -28.50 -9.69
CA LYS A 130 -1.55 -27.16 -9.26
C LYS A 130 -2.36 -26.67 -8.06
N VAL A 131 -3.67 -26.86 -8.06
CA VAL A 131 -4.53 -26.49 -6.91
C VAL A 131 -4.14 -27.29 -5.66
N LYS A 132 -3.86 -28.59 -5.79
CA LYS A 132 -3.38 -29.42 -4.67
C LYS A 132 -2.02 -28.99 -4.12
N GLN A 133 -1.20 -28.28 -4.88
CA GLN A 133 0.10 -27.77 -4.42
C GLN A 133 -0.03 -26.47 -3.61
N ILE A 134 -1.17 -25.78 -3.68
CA ILE A 134 -1.41 -24.57 -2.89
C ILE A 134 -1.68 -25.01 -1.44
N LYS A 135 -0.65 -24.94 -0.60
CA LYS A 135 -0.80 -25.08 0.87
C LYS A 135 -1.65 -23.91 1.38
N LYS A 136 -2.60 -24.19 2.28
CA LYS A 136 -3.34 -23.12 2.96
C LYS A 136 -2.35 -22.19 3.67
N PRO A 137 -2.57 -20.87 3.71
CA PRO A 137 -1.71 -19.94 4.44
C PRO A 137 -1.96 -20.08 5.95
N GLU A 138 -1.55 -21.21 6.51
CA GLU A 138 -1.78 -21.56 7.92
C GLU A 138 -1.07 -20.59 8.87
N GLN A 139 0.12 -20.10 8.48
CA GLN A 139 0.88 -19.13 9.27
C GLN A 139 0.15 -17.78 9.38
N THR A 140 -0.44 -17.29 8.28
CA THR A 140 -1.22 -16.05 8.28
C THR A 140 -2.48 -16.17 9.13
N ILE A 141 -3.18 -17.32 9.06
CA ILE A 141 -4.37 -17.57 9.89
C ILE A 141 -3.99 -17.68 11.37
N ALA A 142 -2.87 -18.33 11.69
CA ALA A 142 -2.38 -18.48 13.06
C ALA A 142 -2.03 -17.12 13.68
N SER A 143 -1.23 -16.28 13.00
CA SER A 143 -0.85 -14.96 13.52
C SER A 143 -2.05 -14.01 13.69
N LEU A 144 -3.06 -14.09 12.81
CA LEU A 144 -4.29 -13.31 12.95
C LEU A 144 -5.12 -13.76 14.15
N THR A 145 -5.18 -15.07 14.41
CA THR A 145 -5.89 -15.63 15.56
C THR A 145 -5.19 -15.26 16.86
N GLU A 146 -3.86 -15.32 16.89
CA GLU A 146 -3.04 -14.91 18.02
C GLU A 146 -3.22 -13.42 18.32
N THR A 147 -3.13 -12.55 17.32
CA THR A 147 -3.35 -11.09 17.47
C THR A 147 -4.77 -10.77 17.96
N ALA A 148 -5.79 -11.47 17.45
CA ALA A 148 -7.15 -11.31 17.94
C ALA A 148 -7.30 -11.77 19.39
N SER A 149 -6.61 -12.83 19.78
CA SER A 149 -6.64 -13.36 21.14
C SER A 149 -5.95 -12.44 22.15
N THR A 150 -4.83 -11.82 21.79
CA THR A 150 -4.11 -10.88 22.66
C THR A 150 -4.87 -9.57 22.84
N LEU A 151 -5.50 -9.06 21.77
CA LEU A 151 -6.39 -7.90 21.86
C LEU A 151 -7.62 -8.17 22.74
N LYS A 152 -8.23 -9.34 22.60
CA LYS A 152 -9.37 -9.74 23.43
C LYS A 152 -8.98 -9.96 24.89
N TYR A 153 -7.78 -10.51 25.14
CA TYR A 153 -7.23 -10.66 26.48
C TYR A 153 -6.97 -9.29 27.15
N ALA A 154 -6.36 -8.35 26.42
CA ALA A 154 -6.13 -6.98 26.90
C ALA A 154 -7.42 -6.21 27.16
N ALA A 155 -8.47 -6.43 26.36
CA ALA A 155 -9.78 -5.80 26.55
C ALA A 155 -10.59 -6.39 27.71
N THR A 156 -10.31 -7.64 28.12
CA THR A 156 -11.02 -8.31 29.22
C THR A 156 -10.27 -8.23 30.56
N HIS A 157 -8.98 -7.95 30.53
CA HIS A 157 -8.15 -7.73 31.71
C HIS A 157 -7.63 -6.29 31.72
N THR A 158 -8.43 -5.35 32.20
CA THR A 158 -7.93 -4.05 32.64
C THR A 158 -6.93 -4.29 33.77
N PRO A 159 -5.64 -3.92 33.62
CA PRO A 159 -4.68 -4.11 34.69
C PRO A 159 -4.97 -3.10 35.81
N GLU A 160 -5.53 -3.58 36.92
CA GLU A 160 -5.51 -2.87 38.21
C GLU A 160 -4.09 -2.69 38.79
N THR A 161 -3.03 -3.00 38.03
CA THR A 161 -1.65 -2.99 38.52
C THR A 161 -0.94 -1.63 38.38
N ALA A 162 -1.56 -0.61 37.80
CA ALA A 162 -0.93 0.72 37.67
C ALA A 162 -0.97 1.58 38.94
N THR A 163 -1.64 1.15 40.03
CA THR A 163 -1.82 1.96 41.24
C THR A 163 -0.85 1.63 42.39
N GLN A 164 -0.01 0.60 42.29
CA GLN A 164 0.88 0.19 43.42
C GLN A 164 2.36 0.63 43.29
N GLY A 165 2.72 1.42 42.28
CA GLY A 165 4.07 2.02 42.15
C GLY A 165 4.22 3.43 42.75
N ALA A 166 3.15 4.00 43.31
CA ALA A 166 3.18 5.33 43.90
C ALA A 166 3.63 5.26 45.38
N VAL A 167 4.59 6.13 45.74
CA VAL A 167 5.00 6.55 47.10
C VAL A 167 6.09 5.69 47.78
N GLN A 168 7.36 5.97 47.44
CA GLN A 168 8.46 5.89 48.41
C GLN A 168 8.91 7.33 48.75
N PRO A 169 8.76 7.80 50.00
CA PRO A 169 9.24 9.12 50.41
C PRO A 169 10.75 9.05 50.69
N THR A 170 11.55 9.54 49.74
CA THR A 170 12.99 9.75 49.95
C THR A 170 13.20 10.87 50.98
N THR A 171 13.57 10.50 52.19
CA THR A 171 13.95 11.41 53.27
C THR A 171 15.39 11.88 53.05
N LEU A 172 15.60 13.20 53.00
CA LEU A 172 16.92 13.83 52.92
C LEU A 172 17.57 13.92 54.32
N PRO A 173 18.86 13.56 54.49
CA PRO A 173 19.59 13.86 55.70
C PRO A 173 20.15 15.29 55.68
N ARG A 174 19.79 16.06 56.71
CA ARG A 174 20.31 17.38 57.06
C ARG A 174 21.75 17.26 57.59
N ARG A 175 22.72 17.90 56.94
CA ARG A 175 23.98 18.39 57.54
C ARG A 175 24.44 19.65 56.84
#